data_AF-A0A436RSK9-F1
#
_entry.id   AF-A0A436RSK9-F1
#
_cell.length_a   1.000
_cell.length_b   1.000
_cell.length_c   1.000
_cell.angle_alpha   90.00
_cell.angle_beta   90.00
_cell.angle_gamma   90.00
#
_symmetry.space_group_name_H-M   'P 1'
#
loop_
_entity.id
_entity.type
_entity.pdbx_description
1 polymer ?
#
loop_
_entity_poly.entity_id
_entity_poly.type
_entity_poly.pdbx_seq_one_letter_code
_entity_poly.pdbx_strand_id
1 'polypeptide(L)' 'LGTVAASFGVAAYPEHGTGWAEITNAADHAQYDAKAEGRDRVVVARSTPPGERPAIQLVPSAKAGTEVKG' A
#
# COMPACT_ATOMS: atom_id res chain seq x y z
N LEU A 1 -17.25 -17.74 -14.51
CA LEU A 1 -16.48 -16.74 -13.73
C LEU A 1 -16.15 -15.59 -14.66
N GLY A 2 -16.42 -14.34 -14.28
CA GLY A 2 -16.19 -13.15 -15.11
C GLY A 2 -14.74 -12.64 -15.05
N THR A 3 -14.50 -11.45 -15.61
CA THR A 3 -13.19 -10.78 -15.61
C THR A 3 -12.76 -10.38 -14.20
N VAL A 4 -11.50 -10.64 -13.85
CA VAL A 4 -10.86 -10.19 -12.61
C VAL A 4 -9.79 -9.16 -12.96
N ALA A 5 -9.79 -8.05 -12.23
CA ALA A 5 -8.86 -6.95 -12.39
C ALA A 5 -8.14 -6.63 -11.06
N ALA A 6 -6.98 -5.99 -11.15
CA ALA A 6 -6.16 -5.60 -10.00
C ALA A 6 -5.77 -4.12 -10.08
N SER A 7 -5.37 -3.52 -8.96
CA SER A 7 -4.91 -2.13 -8.91
C SER A 7 -3.58 -2.07 -8.19
N PHE A 8 -2.65 -1.30 -8.75
CA PHE A 8 -1.26 -1.26 -8.30
C PHE A 8 -0.82 0.16 -8.00
N GLY A 9 -0.01 0.30 -6.95
CA GLY A 9 0.76 1.51 -6.66
C GLY A 9 2.23 1.23 -6.86
N VAL A 10 2.95 2.17 -7.47
CA VAL A 10 4.38 2.03 -7.79
C VAL A 10 5.16 3.15 -7.11
N ALA A 11 6.24 2.79 -6.41
CA ALA A 11 7.22 3.72 -5.88
C ALA A 11 8.62 3.33 -6.34
N ALA A 12 9.49 4.32 -6.46
CA ALA A 12 10.86 4.20 -6.93
C ALA A 12 11.83 4.78 -5.89
N TYR A 13 12.94 4.07 -5.69
CA TYR A 13 14.10 4.56 -4.95
C TYR A 13 15.04 5.30 -5.92
N PRO A 14 15.58 6.48 -5.55
CA PRO A 14 15.39 7.19 -4.29
C PRO A 14 14.21 8.18 -4.27
N GLU A 15 13.45 8.31 -5.36
CA GLU A 15 12.49 9.40 -5.59
C GLU A 15 11.33 9.48 -4.59
N HIS A 16 10.97 8.34 -3.98
CA HIS A 16 9.82 8.21 -3.07
C HIS A 16 10.23 7.77 -1.66
N GLY A 17 11.53 7.76 -1.38
CA GLY A 17 12.08 7.29 -0.13
C GLY A 17 13.44 6.65 -0.32
N THR A 18 14.20 6.62 0.77
CA THR A 18 15.52 5.97 0.84
C THR A 18 15.50 4.72 1.72
N GLY A 19 14.44 4.56 2.52
CA GLY A 19 14.20 3.38 3.36
C GLY A 19 13.07 2.50 2.85
N TRP A 20 13.11 1.22 3.22
CA TRP A 20 12.07 0.24 2.92
C TRP A 20 10.67 0.70 3.34
N ALA A 21 10.54 1.23 4.56
CA ALA A 21 9.26 1.70 5.08
C ALA A 21 8.70 2.89 4.30
N GLU A 22 9.55 3.78 3.80
CA GLU A 22 9.14 4.95 3.01
C GLU A 22 8.65 4.51 1.62
N ILE A 23 9.43 3.66 0.94
CA ILE A 23 9.08 3.12 -0.38
C ILE A 23 7.78 2.31 -0.34
N THR A 24 7.62 1.41 0.64
CA THR A 24 6.39 0.61 0.75
C THR A 24 5.18 1.48 1.07
N ASN A 25 5.29 2.44 2.01
CA ASN A 25 4.18 3.35 2.29
C ASN A 25 3.80 4.18 1.07
N ALA A 26 4.79 4.67 0.31
CA ALA A 26 4.54 5.44 -0.91
C ALA A 26 3.80 4.59 -1.96
N ALA A 27 4.21 3.34 -2.16
CA ALA A 27 3.54 2.40 -3.05
C ALA A 27 2.11 2.07 -2.59
N ASP A 28 1.89 1.83 -1.29
CA ASP A 28 0.57 1.52 -0.74
C ASP A 28 -0.39 2.71 -0.87
N HIS A 29 0.09 3.94 -0.63
CA HIS A 29 -0.68 5.16 -0.87
C HIS A 29 -1.06 5.30 -2.33
N ALA A 30 -0.14 5.07 -3.26
CA ALA A 30 -0.43 5.09 -4.69
C ALA A 30 -1.44 3.99 -5.09
N GLN A 31 -1.36 2.81 -4.47
CA GLN A 31 -2.32 1.74 -4.69
C GLN A 31 -3.71 2.12 -4.19
N TYR A 32 -3.78 2.84 -3.07
CA TYR A 32 -5.02 3.37 -2.53
C TYR A 32 -5.62 4.43 -3.46
N ASP A 33 -4.80 5.33 -3.98
CA ASP A 33 -5.18 6.31 -5.01
C ASP A 33 -5.74 5.58 -6.25
N ALA A 34 -5.07 4.53 -6.75
CA ALA A 34 -5.55 3.73 -7.88
C ALA A 34 -6.95 3.13 -7.62
N LYS A 35 -7.23 2.68 -6.39
CA LYS A 35 -8.55 2.16 -6.00
C LYS A 35 -9.60 3.27 -5.93
N ALA A 36 -9.23 4.45 -5.43
CA ALA A 36 -10.11 5.61 -5.31
C ALA A 36 -10.47 6.20 -6.68
N GLU A 37 -9.55 6.16 -7.65
CA GLU A 37 -9.73 6.68 -9.01
C GLU A 37 -10.51 5.75 -9.96
N GLY A 38 -11.08 4.66 -9.45
CA GLY A 38 -11.92 3.75 -10.24
C GLY A 38 -11.32 2.37 -10.51
N ARG A 39 -10.21 2.01 -9.84
CA ARG A 39 -9.58 0.67 -9.90
C ARG A 39 -9.05 0.33 -11.30
N ASP A 40 -8.65 -0.93 -11.49
CA ASP A 40 -8.08 -1.52 -12.72
C ASP A 40 -7.01 -0.63 -13.39
N ARG A 41 -6.07 -0.15 -12.57
CA ARG A 41 -5.05 0.80 -13.02
C ARG A 41 -3.81 0.76 -12.16
N VAL A 42 -2.77 1.39 -12.68
CA VAL A 42 -1.50 1.63 -12.00
C VAL A 42 -1.37 3.12 -11.72
N VAL A 43 -1.04 3.48 -10.49
CA VAL A 43 -0.72 4.86 -10.09
C VAL A 43 0.72 4.88 -9.57
N VAL A 44 1.48 5.90 -9.97
CA VAL A 44 2.82 6.14 -9.45
C VAL A 44 2.70 7.02 -8.20
N ALA A 45 3.49 6.73 -7.18
CA ALA A 45 3.57 7.53 -5.98
C ALA A 45 3.94 8.98 -6.30
N ARG A 46 3.49 9.89 -5.44
CA ARG A 46 3.85 11.31 -5.53
C ARG A 46 5.04 11.54 -4.62
N SER A 47 6.05 12.27 -5.09
CA SER A 47 7.12 12.78 -4.25
C SER A 47 6.56 13.85 -3.30
N THR A 48 6.03 13.41 -2.17
CA THR A 48 5.54 14.28 -1.08
C THR A 48 6.64 14.40 -0.02
N PRO A 49 6.83 15.57 0.61
CA PRO A 49 7.74 15.71 1.75
C PRO A 49 7.42 14.70 2.87
N PRO A 50 8.44 14.18 3.58
CA PRO A 50 8.22 13.27 4.71
C PRO A 50 7.26 13.89 5.74
N GLY A 51 6.15 13.20 6.05
CA GLY A 51 5.19 13.57 7.10
C GLY A 51 3.82 14.07 6.63
N GLU A 52 3.61 14.35 5.34
CA GLU A 52 2.32 14.87 4.84
C GLU A 52 1.25 13.78 4.69
N ARG A 53 1.67 12.52 4.48
CA ARG A 53 0.79 11.35 4.51
C ARG A 53 1.28 10.37 5.57
N PRO A 54 0.48 10.08 6.63
CA PRO A 54 0.88 9.12 7.65
C PRO A 54 1.08 7.74 7.00
N ALA A 55 1.96 6.93 7.59
CA ALA A 55 2.10 5.54 7.19
C ALA A 55 0.73 4.85 7.22
N ILE A 56 0.44 4.01 6.22
CA ILE A 56 -0.77 3.19 6.26
C ILE A 56 -0.54 2.20 7.39
N GLN A 57 -1.16 2.47 8.53
CA GLN A 57 -1.00 1.63 9.70
C GLN A 57 -1.71 0.31 9.41
N LEU A 58 -0.93 -0.73 9.19
CA LEU A 58 -1.45 -2.09 9.15
C LEU A 58 -2.16 -2.32 10.48
N VAL A 59 -3.48 -2.44 10.44
CA VAL A 59 -4.20 -2.98 11.59
C VAL A 59 -3.65 -4.39 11.82
N PRO A 60 -3.20 -4.75 13.04
CA PRO A 60 -2.87 -6.12 13.32
C PRO A 60 -4.10 -6.95 12.97
N SER A 61 -3.95 -7.89 12.04
CA SER A 61 -5.03 -8.84 11.75
C SER A 61 -5.41 -9.46 13.09
N ALA A 62 -6.66 -9.27 13.52
CA ALA A 62 -7.18 -9.96 14.68
C ALA A 62 -6.84 -11.44 14.51
N LYS A 63 -6.12 -12.01 15.49
CA LYS A 63 -5.47 -13.32 15.39
C LYS A 63 -6.43 -14.36 14.82
N ALA A 64 -5.98 -15.11 13.81
CA ALA A 64 -6.56 -16.41 13.52
C ALA A 64 -6.37 -17.28 14.77
N GLY A 65 -7.44 -17.48 15.51
CA GLY A 65 -7.42 -18.31 16.71
C GLY A 65 -7.15 -19.76 16.34
N THR A 66 -6.14 -20.36 16.96
CA THR A 66 -6.23 -21.66 17.63
C THR A 66 -4.89 -21.94 18.33
N GLU A 67 -4.79 -21.51 19.58
CA GLU A 67 -3.95 -22.24 20.55
C GLU A 67 -4.86 -23.36 21.09
N VAL A 68 -4.75 -24.56 20.52
CA VAL A 68 -5.25 -25.78 21.17
C VAL A 68 -4.08 -26.32 21.98
N LYS A 69 -4.02 -25.95 23.25
CA LYS A 69 -3.14 -26.58 24.24
C LYS A 69 -3.78 -27.90 24.68
N GLY A 70 -2.97 -28.96 24.60
CA GLY A 70 -2.86 -30.06 25.58
C GLY A 70 -4.09 -30.88 25.89
#